data_AF-K4LGJ3-F1
#
_entry.id   AF-K4LGJ3-F1
#
_cell.length_a   1.000
_cell.length_b   1.000
_cell.length_c   1.000
_cell.angle_alpha   90.00
_cell.angle_beta   90.00
_cell.angle_gamma   90.00
#
_symmetry.space_group_name_H-M   'P 1'
#
loop_
_entity.id
_entity.type
_entity.pdbx_description
1 polymer ?
#
loop_
_entity_poly.entity_id
_entity_poly.type
_entity_poly.pdbx_seq_one_letter_code
_entity_poly.pdbx_strand_id
1 'polypeptide(L)'
;MCCDMREQGVADEFIIGPEFEFYVFSHIAYENLPQRAFFEIDSHQANWNMGDNSGQNLGYKTPHHGGYHVTAPWDITRDLRNEMCLCLEKLGVPVKYHHHEVGAAGQLEIEIEFGPMQKPRVGLNFYQLPLLTNIDRKKQEFTIICRICFR
;
A
#
# COMPACT_ATOMS: atom_id res chain seq x y z
N MET A 1 -11.40 -22.00 -11.29
CA MET A 1 -12.04 -21.66 -10.00
C MET A 1 -13.50 -21.22 -10.18
N CYS A 2 -13.82 -20.08 -10.79
CA CYS A 2 -15.24 -19.70 -11.00
C CYS A 2 -16.05 -20.68 -11.86
N CYS A 3 -15.50 -21.15 -12.99
CA CYS A 3 -16.20 -22.06 -13.89
C CYS A 3 -16.51 -23.40 -13.20
N ASP A 4 -15.54 -23.90 -12.42
CA ASP A 4 -15.65 -25.17 -11.69
C ASP A 4 -16.77 -25.14 -10.63
N MET A 5 -16.93 -24.02 -9.90
CA MET A 5 -18.00 -23.87 -8.88
C MET A 5 -19.40 -23.88 -9.50
N ARG A 6 -19.55 -23.24 -10.66
CA ARG A 6 -20.82 -23.20 -11.38
C ARG A 6 -21.16 -24.56 -12.00
N GLU A 7 -20.16 -25.24 -12.59
CA GLU A 7 -20.33 -26.58 -13.17
C GLU A 7 -20.66 -27.65 -12.12
N GLN A 8 -20.13 -27.52 -10.91
CA GLN A 8 -20.43 -28.43 -9.79
C GLN A 8 -21.74 -28.09 -9.06
N GLY A 9 -22.43 -26.99 -9.44
CA GLY A 9 -23.66 -26.54 -8.77
C GLY A 9 -23.45 -26.04 -7.35
N VAL A 10 -22.23 -25.61 -7.01
CA VAL A 10 -21.87 -25.13 -5.66
C VAL A 10 -22.25 -23.66 -5.46
N ALA A 11 -22.00 -22.81 -6.47
CA ALA A 11 -22.36 -21.39 -6.44
C ALA A 11 -22.45 -20.80 -7.84
N ASP A 12 -23.27 -19.76 -8.00
CA ASP A 12 -23.47 -19.07 -9.28
C ASP A 12 -22.45 -17.95 -9.54
N GLU A 13 -21.93 -17.33 -8.48
CA GLU A 13 -20.96 -16.24 -8.52
C GLU A 13 -19.86 -16.40 -7.46
N PHE A 14 -18.68 -15.85 -7.76
CA PHE A 14 -17.56 -15.75 -6.83
C PHE A 14 -17.18 -14.27 -6.73
N ILE A 15 -17.53 -13.68 -5.59
CA ILE A 15 -17.31 -12.28 -5.28
C ILE A 15 -16.03 -12.16 -4.45
N ILE A 16 -15.16 -11.22 -4.84
CA ILE A 16 -13.93 -10.91 -4.13
C ILE A 16 -13.81 -9.41 -3.91
N GLY A 17 -13.23 -9.04 -2.78
CA GLY A 17 -12.84 -7.67 -2.44
C GLY A 17 -11.40 -7.71 -1.97
N PRO A 18 -10.40 -7.56 -2.86
CA PRO A 18 -9.02 -7.58 -2.47
C PRO A 18 -8.66 -6.34 -1.66
N GLU A 19 -7.79 -6.53 -0.68
CA GLU A 19 -7.24 -5.49 0.17
C GLU A 19 -5.79 -5.25 -0.27
N PHE A 20 -5.46 -4.02 -0.68
CA PHE A 20 -4.12 -3.69 -1.16
C PHE A 20 -3.30 -3.06 -0.05
N GLU A 21 -2.49 -3.87 0.62
CA GLU A 21 -1.49 -3.40 1.57
C GLU A 21 -0.20 -2.99 0.84
N PHE A 22 0.43 -1.91 1.26
CA PHE A 22 1.70 -1.47 0.69
C PHE A 22 2.50 -0.62 1.67
N TYR A 23 3.80 -0.50 1.40
CA TYR A 23 4.68 0.39 2.14
C TYR A 23 5.10 1.58 1.30
N VAL A 24 5.24 2.73 1.95
CA VAL A 24 5.81 3.96 1.38
C VAL A 24 7.11 4.30 2.12
N PHE A 25 8.23 4.16 1.42
CA PHE A 25 9.57 4.39 1.95
C PHE A 25 10.22 5.62 1.32
N SER A 26 10.96 6.41 2.12
CA SER A 26 11.77 7.53 1.64
C SER A 26 13.18 7.09 1.22
N HIS A 27 13.64 5.93 1.69
CA HIS A 27 14.93 5.35 1.30
C HIS A 27 14.83 3.84 1.16
N ILE A 28 15.46 3.30 0.10
CA ILE A 28 15.70 1.87 -0.07
C ILE A 28 17.09 1.69 -0.68
N ALA A 29 17.96 0.95 -0.01
CA ALA A 29 19.25 0.52 -0.52
C ALA A 29 19.42 -0.98 -0.30
N TYR A 30 20.03 -1.67 -1.26
CA TYR A 30 20.34 -3.09 -1.12
C TYR A 30 21.56 -3.44 -1.96
N GLU A 31 22.26 -4.49 -1.55
CA GLU A 31 23.37 -5.05 -2.30
C GLU A 31 23.44 -6.56 -2.10
N ASN A 32 23.85 -7.27 -3.15
CA ASN A 32 24.09 -8.70 -3.11
C ASN A 32 25.31 -9.05 -3.97
N LEU A 33 26.49 -9.00 -3.36
CA LEU A 33 27.78 -9.40 -3.92
C LEU A 33 28.33 -10.62 -3.16
N PRO A 34 29.25 -11.42 -3.74
CA PRO A 34 29.81 -12.60 -3.09
C PRO A 34 30.37 -12.37 -1.68
N GLN A 35 30.92 -11.18 -1.42
CA GLN A 35 31.55 -10.77 -0.16
C GLN A 35 30.67 -9.87 0.73
N ARG A 36 29.49 -9.43 0.25
CA ARG A 36 28.64 -8.48 0.96
C ARG A 36 27.18 -8.62 0.53
N ALA A 37 26.29 -8.77 1.51
CA ALA A 37 24.86 -8.64 1.29
C ALA A 37 24.27 -7.69 2.36
N PHE A 38 23.44 -6.73 1.94
CA PHE A 38 22.69 -5.88 2.85
C PHE A 38 21.38 -5.39 2.23
N PHE A 39 20.46 -4.97 3.09
CA PHE A 39 19.29 -4.19 2.73
C PHE A 39 19.07 -3.13 3.81
N GLU A 40 18.59 -1.97 3.40
CA GLU A 40 18.29 -0.83 4.26
C GLU A 40 17.03 -0.17 3.70
N ILE A 41 16.07 0.08 4.59
CA ILE A 41 14.81 0.75 4.26
C ILE A 41 14.59 1.85 5.30
N ASP A 42 14.06 2.97 4.85
CA ASP A 42 13.70 4.06 5.75
C ASP A 42 12.41 4.76 5.34
N SER A 43 11.74 5.34 6.32
CA SER A 43 10.56 6.20 6.14
C SER A 43 10.61 7.33 7.15
N HIS A 44 10.18 8.53 6.75
CA HIS A 44 10.10 9.67 7.65
C HIS A 44 9.23 9.42 8.89
N GLN A 45 8.25 8.50 8.83
CA GLN A 45 7.37 8.14 9.96
C GLN A 45 7.92 7.02 10.84
N ALA A 46 9.02 6.38 10.43
CA ALA A 46 9.52 5.18 11.09
C ALA A 46 9.91 5.43 12.55
N ASN A 47 9.62 4.45 13.41
CA ASN A 47 9.86 4.55 14.84
C ASN A 47 11.35 4.67 15.19
N TRP A 48 12.25 4.10 14.38
CA TRP A 48 13.69 4.22 14.61
C TRP A 48 14.23 5.64 14.39
N ASN A 49 13.47 6.52 13.74
CA ASN A 49 13.81 7.93 13.52
C ASN A 49 13.33 8.86 14.65
N MET A 50 12.82 8.33 15.77
CA MET A 50 12.35 9.13 16.91
C MET A 50 13.45 10.00 17.51
N GLY A 51 14.68 9.50 17.57
CA GLY A 51 15.84 10.20 18.15
C GLY A 51 16.69 10.95 17.15
N ASP A 52 16.28 11.05 15.88
CA ASP A 52 17.06 11.76 14.87
C ASP A 52 17.16 13.25 15.22
N ASN A 53 18.39 13.76 15.28
CA ASN A 53 18.73 15.15 15.59
C ASN A 53 19.59 15.78 14.48
N SER A 54 19.66 15.13 13.31
CA SER A 54 20.40 15.64 12.15
C SER A 54 19.69 16.81 11.45
N GLY A 55 18.38 16.99 11.69
CA GLY A 55 17.55 18.04 11.12
C GLY A 55 16.34 18.38 11.97
N GLN A 56 15.28 18.90 11.34
CA GLN A 56 14.04 19.25 12.03
C GLN A 56 13.21 17.98 12.32
N ASN A 57 13.33 17.47 13.54
CA ASN A 57 12.49 16.37 14.02
C ASN A 57 11.34 16.93 14.87
N LEU A 58 10.14 17.00 14.28
CA LEU A 58 8.92 17.46 14.97
C LEU A 58 8.30 16.38 15.87
N GLY A 59 8.95 15.22 16.02
CA GLY A 59 8.38 14.06 16.69
C GLY A 59 7.33 13.35 15.82
N TYR A 60 6.22 12.96 16.45
CA TYR A 60 5.07 12.29 15.82
C TYR A 60 5.43 11.09 14.92
N LYS A 61 6.53 10.39 15.24
CA LYS A 61 6.86 9.11 14.60
C LYS A 61 5.89 8.05 15.08
N THR A 62 5.47 7.17 14.20
CA THR A 62 4.52 6.11 14.51
C THR A 62 5.23 5.07 15.39
N PRO A 63 4.68 4.68 16.55
CA PRO A 63 5.27 3.60 17.37
C PRO A 63 5.22 2.26 16.64
N HIS A 64 6.12 1.34 17.01
CA HIS A 64 6.10 -0.02 16.48
C HIS A 64 4.73 -0.69 16.73
N HIS A 65 4.11 -1.23 15.67
CA HIS A 65 2.73 -1.76 15.67
C HIS A 65 1.64 -0.76 16.09
N GLY A 66 1.96 0.54 16.12
CA GLY A 66 1.04 1.61 16.52
C GLY A 66 0.44 2.38 15.35
N GLY A 67 0.59 1.91 14.10
CA GLY A 67 0.16 2.63 12.91
C GLY A 67 -1.32 2.46 12.54
N TYR A 68 -2.03 1.51 13.15
CA TYR A 68 -3.40 1.21 12.74
C TYR A 68 -4.32 2.41 12.92
N HIS A 69 -4.87 2.92 11.82
CA HIS A 69 -5.78 4.07 11.80
C HIS A 69 -5.23 5.34 12.47
N VAL A 70 -3.91 5.52 12.51
CA VAL A 70 -3.34 6.80 12.96
C VAL A 70 -3.77 7.92 12.00
N THR A 71 -3.91 9.12 12.55
CA THR A 71 -4.29 10.32 11.81
C THR A 71 -3.22 11.39 11.95
N ALA A 72 -3.37 12.50 11.25
CA ALA A 72 -2.49 13.65 11.39
C ALA A 72 -2.42 14.09 12.87
N PRO A 73 -1.23 14.45 13.39
CA PRO A 73 0.03 14.64 12.66
C PRO A 73 0.91 13.38 12.50
N TRP A 74 0.55 12.23 13.08
CA TRP A 74 1.33 10.98 12.91
C TRP A 74 1.29 10.48 11.48
N ASP A 75 0.11 10.56 10.85
CA ASP A 75 -0.09 10.17 9.46
C ASP A 75 0.27 11.30 8.47
N ILE A 76 1.49 11.27 7.94
CA ILE A 76 1.96 12.23 6.92
C ILE A 76 1.62 11.78 5.50
N THR A 77 1.17 10.53 5.30
CA THR A 77 0.92 9.95 3.97
C THR A 77 -0.56 10.03 3.57
N ARG A 78 -1.43 10.57 4.43
CA ARG A 78 -2.87 10.73 4.16
C ARG A 78 -3.15 11.36 2.80
N ASP A 79 -2.49 12.49 2.50
CA ASP A 79 -2.75 13.23 1.27
C ASP A 79 -2.25 12.46 0.03
N LEU A 80 -1.13 11.75 0.15
CA LEU A 80 -0.64 10.83 -0.88
C LEU A 80 -1.66 9.70 -1.13
N ARG A 81 -2.21 9.09 -0.07
CA ARG A 81 -3.25 8.06 -0.21
C ARG A 81 -4.51 8.58 -0.88
N ASN A 82 -4.93 9.81 -0.56
CA ASN A 82 -6.07 10.45 -1.22
C ASN A 82 -5.81 10.61 -2.73
N GLU A 83 -4.61 11.06 -3.12
CA GLU A 83 -4.21 11.17 -4.53
C GLU A 83 -4.22 9.81 -5.25
N MET A 84 -3.76 8.74 -4.57
CA MET A 84 -3.82 7.36 -5.07
C MET A 84 -5.26 6.90 -5.30
N CYS A 85 -6.16 7.13 -4.33
CA CYS A 85 -7.56 6.75 -4.44
C CYS A 85 -8.26 7.46 -5.59
N LEU A 86 -8.05 8.78 -5.73
CA LEU A 86 -8.58 9.55 -6.86
C LEU A 86 -8.04 9.07 -8.22
N CYS A 87 -6.81 8.55 -8.27
CA CYS A 87 -6.27 7.96 -9.49
C CYS A 87 -6.94 6.62 -9.82
N LEU A 88 -7.14 5.75 -8.82
CA LEU A 88 -7.85 4.48 -8.98
C LEU A 88 -9.27 4.71 -9.48
N GLU A 89 -10.00 5.66 -8.90
CA GLU A 89 -11.35 6.01 -9.35
C GLU A 89 -11.38 6.51 -10.80
N LYS A 90 -10.41 7.35 -11.21
CA LYS A 90 -10.27 7.80 -12.61
C LYS A 90 -9.98 6.65 -13.58
N LEU A 91 -9.35 5.59 -13.10
CA LEU A 91 -9.09 4.36 -13.86
C LEU A 91 -10.28 3.39 -13.84
N GLY A 92 -11.39 3.76 -13.19
CA GLY A 92 -12.59 2.94 -13.10
C GLY A 92 -12.53 1.86 -12.01
N VAL A 93 -11.59 1.96 -11.08
CA VAL A 93 -11.49 1.10 -9.90
C VAL A 93 -12.16 1.81 -8.72
N PRO A 94 -13.38 1.38 -8.31
CA PRO A 94 -14.07 1.99 -7.18
C PRO A 94 -13.35 1.68 -5.87
N VAL A 95 -12.95 2.72 -5.15
CA VAL A 95 -12.33 2.62 -3.82
C VAL A 95 -13.41 2.65 -2.76
N LYS A 96 -13.34 1.70 -1.82
CA LYS A 96 -14.27 1.60 -0.70
C LYS A 96 -13.74 2.33 0.53
N TYR A 97 -12.49 2.08 0.87
CA TYR A 97 -11.87 2.57 2.10
C TYR A 97 -10.35 2.63 1.97
N HIS A 98 -9.68 3.47 2.76
CA HIS A 98 -8.23 3.47 2.88
C HIS A 98 -7.80 3.93 4.27
N HIS A 99 -6.70 3.37 4.78
CA HIS A 99 -6.19 3.74 6.09
C HIS A 99 -4.67 3.51 6.20
N HIS A 100 -4.09 4.02 7.29
CA HIS A 100 -2.76 3.63 7.71
C HIS A 100 -2.86 2.26 8.39
N GLU A 101 -1.95 1.34 8.06
CA GLU A 101 -1.92 -0.01 8.62
C GLU A 101 -1.03 -0.09 9.88
N VAL A 102 -0.98 -1.25 10.55
CA VAL A 102 -0.22 -1.53 11.79
C VAL A 102 1.26 -1.16 11.67
N GLY A 103 1.87 -1.39 10.50
CA GLY A 103 3.30 -1.16 10.25
C GLY A 103 3.69 0.32 10.33
N ALA A 104 4.45 0.64 11.37
CA ALA A 104 4.85 2.00 11.72
C ALA A 104 5.59 2.77 10.61
N ALA A 105 6.38 2.05 9.80
CA ALA A 105 7.23 2.62 8.75
C ALA A 105 6.46 2.82 7.43
N GLY A 106 5.29 3.45 7.50
CA GLY A 106 4.51 3.82 6.32
C GLY A 106 3.80 2.64 5.65
N GLN A 107 3.33 1.64 6.41
CA GLN A 107 2.42 0.62 5.88
C GLN A 107 1.02 1.21 5.76
N LEU A 108 0.40 1.04 4.60
CA LEU A 108 -0.86 1.63 4.18
C LEU A 108 -1.74 0.57 3.54
N GLU A 109 -3.04 0.83 3.52
CA GLU A 109 -4.01 -0.06 2.88
C GLU A 109 -5.04 0.75 2.06
N ILE A 110 -5.36 0.25 0.87
CA ILE A 110 -6.50 0.70 0.06
C ILE A 110 -7.38 -0.51 -0.25
N GLU A 111 -8.63 -0.43 0.17
CA GLU A 111 -9.69 -1.39 -0.11
C GLU A 111 -10.51 -0.94 -1.32
N ILE A 112 -10.83 -1.88 -2.21
CA ILE A 112 -11.74 -1.62 -3.33
C ILE A 112 -13.11 -2.27 -3.08
N GLU A 113 -14.12 -1.82 -3.83
CA GLU A 113 -15.44 -2.42 -3.74
C GLU A 113 -15.45 -3.89 -4.19
N PHE A 114 -16.29 -4.69 -3.54
CA PHE A 114 -16.48 -6.09 -3.89
C PHE A 114 -17.01 -6.24 -5.32
N GLY A 115 -16.51 -7.25 -6.02
CA GLY A 115 -17.01 -7.54 -7.36
C GLY A 115 -16.78 -8.99 -7.79
N PRO A 116 -17.50 -9.43 -8.83
CA PRO A 116 -17.32 -10.77 -9.38
C PRO A 116 -15.94 -10.90 -10.03
N MET A 117 -15.22 -11.97 -9.70
CA MET A 117 -13.84 -12.21 -10.16
C MET A 117 -13.70 -12.23 -11.70
N GLN A 118 -14.73 -12.65 -12.42
CA GLN A 118 -14.72 -12.71 -13.88
C GLN A 118 -14.76 -11.34 -14.57
N LYS A 119 -15.12 -10.26 -13.85
CA LYS A 119 -15.16 -8.92 -14.45
C LYS A 119 -13.79 -8.25 -14.34
N PRO A 120 -13.34 -7.53 -15.38
CA PRO A 120 -12.10 -6.73 -15.35
C PRO A 120 -12.11 -5.59 -14.32
N ARG A 121 -13.18 -5.43 -13.53
CA ARG A 121 -13.29 -4.44 -12.44
C ARG A 121 -12.48 -4.82 -11.20
N VAL A 122 -12.36 -6.11 -10.90
CA VAL A 122 -11.53 -6.61 -9.78
C VAL A 122 -10.21 -7.20 -10.29
N GLY A 123 -10.16 -7.50 -11.59
CA GLY A 123 -8.93 -7.68 -12.33
C GLY A 123 -8.27 -6.33 -12.61
N LEU A 124 -7.83 -5.62 -11.57
CA LEU A 124 -6.60 -4.85 -11.70
C LEU A 124 -5.61 -5.85 -12.26
N ASN A 125 -5.31 -5.75 -13.55
CA ASN A 125 -4.16 -6.44 -14.10
C ASN A 125 -3.03 -6.05 -13.14
N PHE A 126 -2.37 -7.02 -12.51
CA PHE A 126 -1.27 -6.80 -11.56
C PHE A 126 -0.27 -5.70 -12.04
N TYR A 127 -0.22 -5.48 -13.35
CA TYR A 127 0.46 -4.42 -14.09
C TYR A 127 -0.04 -2.96 -13.92
N GLN A 128 -1.18 -2.71 -13.28
CA GLN A 128 -1.70 -1.36 -13.01
C GLN A 128 -1.31 -0.82 -11.63
N LEU A 129 -0.87 -1.67 -10.69
CA LEU A 129 -0.23 -1.22 -9.44
C LEU A 129 1.03 -0.36 -9.67
N PRO A 130 1.88 -0.62 -10.70
CA PRO A 130 2.90 0.32 -11.17
C PRO A 130 2.39 1.71 -11.60
N LEU A 131 1.09 1.94 -11.77
CA LEU A 131 0.56 3.30 -12.02
C LEU A 131 0.49 4.11 -10.72
N LEU A 132 0.27 3.47 -9.57
CA LEU A 132 0.38 4.14 -8.26
C LEU A 132 1.82 4.59 -7.99
N THR A 133 2.81 3.81 -8.44
CA THR A 133 4.24 4.21 -8.34
C THR A 133 4.61 5.39 -9.25
N ASN A 134 3.81 5.67 -10.30
CA ASN A 134 4.04 6.79 -11.21
C ASN A 134 3.41 8.12 -10.77
N ILE A 135 2.40 8.11 -9.89
CA ILE A 135 1.87 9.34 -9.25
C ILE A 135 3.00 10.07 -8.53
N ASP A 136 3.87 9.28 -7.89
CA ASP A 136 4.96 9.74 -7.05
C ASP A 136 6.25 10.09 -7.83
N ARG A 137 6.47 9.56 -9.04
CA ARG A 137 7.62 9.97 -9.88
C ARG A 137 7.63 11.45 -10.24
N LYS A 138 6.51 12.16 -10.14
CA LYS A 138 6.44 13.61 -10.29
C LYS A 138 6.89 14.38 -9.04
N LYS A 139 6.95 13.73 -7.87
CA LYS A 139 7.38 14.28 -6.57
C LYS A 139 8.74 13.72 -6.09
N GLN A 140 9.31 12.69 -6.73
CA GLN A 140 10.69 12.19 -6.55
C GLN A 140 11.09 11.66 -5.15
N GLU A 141 10.17 11.48 -4.19
CA GLU A 141 10.58 11.28 -2.79
C GLU A 141 10.29 9.91 -2.18
N PHE A 142 9.51 9.02 -2.83
CA PHE A 142 9.17 7.73 -2.22
C PHE A 142 9.27 6.51 -3.16
N THR A 143 9.38 5.33 -2.55
CA THR A 143 9.32 4.02 -3.20
C THR A 143 8.22 3.18 -2.58
N ILE A 144 7.41 2.53 -3.42
CA ILE A 144 6.26 1.73 -3.00
C ILE A 144 6.53 0.24 -3.20
N ILE A 145 6.31 -0.55 -2.16
CA ILE A 145 6.30 -2.02 -2.21
C ILE A 145 4.89 -2.49 -1.87
N CYS A 146 4.21 -3.19 -2.78
CA CYS A 146 2.84 -3.64 -2.58
C CYS A 146 2.74 -5.16 -2.39
N ARG A 147 1.85 -5.56 -1.47
CA ARG A 147 1.40 -6.93 -1.24
C ARG A 147 -0.13 -6.96 -1.37
N ILE A 148 -0.65 -7.93 -2.10
CA ILE A 148 -2.10 -8.16 -2.16
C ILE A 148 -2.49 -9.08 -1.00
N CYS A 149 -3.45 -8.64 -0.19
CA CYS A 149 -4.06 -9.44 0.85
C CYS A 149 -5.44 -9.91 0.35
N PHE A 150 -5.70 -11.21 0.53
CA PHE A 150 -7.02 -11.80 0.35
C PHE A 150 -7.43 -12.28 1.75
N ARG A 151 -8.24 -11.49 2.46
CA ARG A 151 -8.85 -11.92 3.73
C ARG A 151 -10.13 -12.72 3.47
#